data_AF-A0A535DZT6-F1
#
_entry.id   AF-A0A535DZT6-F1
#
_cell.length_a   1.000
_cell.length_b   1.000
_cell.length_c   1.000
_cell.angle_alpha   90.00
_cell.angle_beta   90.00
_cell.angle_gamma   90.00
#
_symmetry.space_group_name_H-M   'P 1'
#
loop_
_entity.id
_entity.type
_entity.pdbx_description
1 polymer ?
#
loop_
_entity_poly.entity_id
_entity_poly.type
_entity_poly.pdbx_seq_one_letter_code
_entity_poly.pdbx_strand_id
1 'polypeptide(L)' 'DAAGDEYMEFVAFTYPYNCTGQPAMSLPLGMDSAGLPIGVQLVGPPRGESVILGLAAQLEQALPWSARRPTSI' A
#
# COMPACT_ATOMS: atom_id res chain seq x y z
N ASP A 1 9.16 19.06 17.34
CA ASP A 1 10.61 18.95 17.06
C ASP A 1 10.75 18.32 15.67
N ALA A 2 11.92 18.37 15.05
CA ALA A 2 12.10 17.89 13.67
C ALA A 2 11.84 16.38 13.48
N ALA A 3 12.01 15.57 14.53
CA ALA A 3 11.77 14.12 14.45
C ALA A 3 10.27 13.79 14.41
N GLY A 4 9.45 14.58 15.10
CA GLY A 4 7.99 14.48 15.02
C GLY A 4 7.45 14.78 13.62
N ASP A 5 8.03 15.77 12.94
CA ASP A 5 7.60 16.17 11.59
C ASP A 5 7.98 15.09 10.55
N GLU A 6 9.20 14.54 10.63
CA GLU A 6 9.67 13.44 9.75
C GLU A 6 8.85 12.16 9.93
N TYR A 7 8.50 11.80 11.17
CA TYR A 7 7.64 10.64 11.43
C TYR A 7 6.25 10.82 10.82
N MET A 8 5.67 12.01 10.95
CA MET A 8 4.35 12.31 10.39
C MET A 8 4.37 12.31 8.87
N GLU A 9 5.46 12.74 8.24
CA GLU A 9 5.65 12.63 6.79
C GLU A 9 5.69 11.15 6.35
N PHE A 10 6.42 10.31 7.07
CA PHE A 10 6.51 8.88 6.79
C PHE A 10 5.15 8.16 6.86
N VAL A 11 4.30 8.53 7.82
CA VAL A 11 2.98 7.90 8.00
C VAL A 11 1.83 8.68 7.36
N ALA A 12 2.12 9.76 6.62
CA ALA A 12 1.11 10.72 6.16
C ALA A 12 -0.05 10.06 5.38
N PHE A 13 0.26 9.03 4.59
CA PHE A 13 -0.76 8.32 3.81
C PHE A 13 -1.46 7.20 4.58
N THR A 14 -0.87 6.64 5.62
CA THR A 14 -1.46 5.49 6.34
C THR A 14 -2.20 5.90 7.61
N TYR A 15 -1.67 6.87 8.34
CA TYR A 15 -2.19 7.32 9.62
C TYR A 15 -3.66 7.76 9.60
N PRO A 16 -4.16 8.52 8.61
CA PRO A 16 -5.55 8.96 8.60
C PRO A 16 -6.56 7.81 8.72
N TYR A 17 -6.25 6.66 8.12
CA TYR A 17 -7.16 5.51 8.08
C TYR A 17 -7.18 4.70 9.38
N ASN A 18 -6.15 4.80 10.20
CA ASN A 18 -6.19 4.30 11.58
C ASN A 18 -7.19 5.11 12.42
N CYS A 19 -7.26 6.43 12.19
CA CYS A 19 -8.17 7.32 12.90
C CYS A 19 -9.62 7.17 12.44
N THR A 20 -9.86 6.99 11.14
CA THR A 20 -11.21 6.86 10.59
C THR A 20 -11.76 5.43 10.64
N GLY A 21 -10.90 4.42 10.81
CA GLY A 21 -11.29 3.01 10.86
C GLY A 21 -11.72 2.42 9.52
N GLN A 22 -11.43 3.11 8.41
CA GLN A 22 -11.68 2.60 7.06
C GLN A 22 -10.74 1.42 6.75
N PRO A 23 -11.20 0.40 6.01
CA PRO A 23 -10.32 -0.67 5.57
C PRO A 23 -9.31 -0.13 4.55
N ALA A 24 -8.04 -0.45 4.75
CA ALA A 24 -6.94 -0.08 3.86
C ALA A 24 -6.02 -1.28 3.59
N MET A 25 -5.46 -1.36 2.38
CA MET A 25 -4.56 -2.43 1.93
C MET A 25 -3.41 -1.83 1.13
N SER A 26 -2.20 -2.38 1.25
CA SER A 26 -1.07 -2.04 0.39
C SER A 26 -0.79 -3.15 -0.61
N LEU A 27 -0.59 -2.81 -1.89
CA LEU A 27 -0.25 -3.73 -2.97
C LEU A 27 1.13 -3.39 -3.56
N PRO A 28 1.98 -4.38 -3.83
CA PRO A 28 3.30 -4.16 -4.41
C PRO A 28 3.20 -4.00 -5.92
N LEU A 29 2.72 -2.85 -6.40
CA LEU A 29 2.44 -2.63 -7.83
C LEU A 29 3.64 -2.07 -8.61
N GLY A 30 4.48 -1.25 -7.97
CA GLY A 30 5.59 -0.56 -8.63
C GLY A 30 6.98 -1.02 -8.19
N MET A 31 7.97 -0.62 -8.97
CA MET A 31 9.39 -0.67 -8.61
C MET A 31 10.00 0.68 -9.00
N ASP A 32 10.92 1.21 -8.21
CA ASP A 32 11.71 2.36 -8.62
C ASP A 32 12.83 1.95 -9.59
N SER A 33 13.59 2.94 -10.09
CA SER A 33 14.73 2.71 -10.99
C SER A 33 15.90 1.96 -10.34
N ALA A 34 15.96 1.91 -9.00
CA ALA A 34 16.96 1.17 -8.24
C ALA A 34 16.52 -0.28 -7.93
N GLY A 35 15.30 -0.66 -8.32
CA GLY A 35 14.74 -1.97 -8.03
C GLY A 35 14.19 -2.10 -6.61
N LEU A 36 13.83 -0.99 -5.95
CA LEU A 36 13.11 -1.02 -4.67
C LEU A 36 11.59 -1.08 -4.91
N PRO A 37 10.83 -1.89 -4.16
CA PRO A 37 9.38 -1.96 -4.29
C PRO A 37 8.67 -0.66 -3.93
N ILE A 38 7.66 -0.28 -4.72
CA ILE A 38 6.74 0.83 -4.44
C ILE A 38 5.35 0.25 -4.14
N GLY A 39 4.84 0.53 -2.94
CA GLY A 39 3.50 0.16 -2.52
C GLY A 39 2.44 1.13 -3.04
N VAL A 40 1.28 0.60 -3.42
CA VAL A 40 0.08 1.38 -3.73
C VAL A 40 -0.99 1.08 -2.69
N GLN A 41 -1.49 2.12 -2.02
CA GLN A 41 -2.50 1.98 -0.98
C GLN A 41 -3.91 2.10 -1.56
N LEU A 42 -4.75 1.10 -1.29
CA LEU A 42 -6.17 1.12 -1.55
C LEU A 42 -6.92 1.37 -0.25
N VAL A 43 -7.98 2.18 -0.33
CA VAL A 43 -8.81 2.54 0.83
C VAL A 43 -10.27 2.40 0.43
N GLY A 44 -11.01 1.62 1.22
CA GLY A 44 -12.43 1.39 1.01
C GLY A 44 -13.32 2.34 1.84
N PRO A 45 -14.63 2.34 1.56
CA PRO A 45 -15.60 2.88 2.52
C PRO A 45 -15.61 2.03 3.81
N PRO A 46 -16.17 2.52 4.93
CA PRO A 46 -16.37 1.70 6.13
C PRO A 46 -17.05 0.37 5.79
N ARG A 47 -16.47 -0.75 6.27
CA ARG A 47 -16.92 -2.13 5.97
C ARG A 47 -16.87 -2.50 4.48
N GLY A 48 -15.99 -1.84 3.72
CA GLY A 48 -15.79 -2.03 2.28
C GLY A 48 -14.68 -3.01 1.91
N GLU A 49 -14.34 -3.97 2.78
CA GLU A 49 -13.25 -4.93 2.57
C GLU A 49 -13.45 -5.73 1.27
N SER A 50 -14.68 -6.15 0.98
CA SER A 50 -15.01 -6.89 -0.24
C SER A 50 -14.73 -6.09 -1.52
N VAL A 51 -14.92 -4.77 -1.48
CA VAL A 51 -14.65 -3.88 -2.61
C VAL A 51 -13.15 -3.80 -2.87
N ILE A 52 -12.34 -3.52 -1.85
CA ILE A 52 -10.89 -3.39 -2.03
C ILE A 52 -10.21 -4.73 -2.30
N LEU A 53 -10.72 -5.84 -1.76
CA LEU A 53 -10.27 -7.20 -2.10
C LEU A 53 -10.61 -7.55 -3.56
N GLY A 54 -11.81 -7.22 -4.02
CA GLY A 54 -12.21 -7.43 -5.41
C GLY A 54 -11.38 -6.61 -6.41
N LEU A 55 -11.03 -5.36 -6.04
CA LEU A 55 -10.11 -4.54 -6.84
C LEU A 55 -8.68 -5.10 -6.81
N ALA A 56 -8.20 -5.51 -5.63
CA ALA A 56 -6.88 -6.11 -5.49
C ALA A 56 -6.71 -7.37 -6.36
N ALA A 57 -7.73 -8.23 -6.40
CA ALA A 57 -7.71 -9.42 -7.26
C ALA A 57 -7.65 -9.07 -8.76
N GLN A 58 -8.38 -8.04 -9.20
CA GLN A 58 -8.31 -7.55 -10.58
C GLN A 58 -6.92 -6.97 -10.90
N LEU A 59 -6.34 -6.21 -9.97
CA LEU A 59 -5.00 -5.64 -10.12
C LEU A 59 -3.92 -6.74 -10.12
N GLU A 60 -4.07 -7.79 -9.32
CA GLU A 60 -3.15 -8.94 -9.31
C GLU A 60 -3.14 -9.69 -10.65
N GLN A 61 -4.31 -9.84 -11.28
CA GLN A 61 -4.42 -10.45 -12.60
C GLN A 61 -3.84 -9.55 -13.71
N ALA A 62 -4.07 -8.23 -13.62
CA ALA A 62 -3.61 -7.28 -14.63
C ALA A 62 -2.10 -6.94 -14.52
N LEU A 63 -1.56 -6.94 -13.30
CA LEU A 63 -0.19 -6.55 -12.97
C LEU A 63 0.46 -7.58 -12.04
N PRO A 64 0.69 -8.83 -12.47
CA PRO A 64 1.15 -9.90 -11.60
C PRO A 64 2.49 -9.59 -10.94
N TRP A 65 2.56 -9.72 -9.61
CA TRP A 65 3.75 -9.42 -8.81
C TRP A 65 4.38 -10.62 -8.11
N SER A 66 3.73 -11.79 -8.13
CA SER A 66 4.14 -12.99 -7.39
C SER A 66 5.52 -13.55 -7.79
N ALA A 67 5.97 -13.27 -9.02
CA ALA A 67 7.29 -13.67 -9.51
C ALA A 67 8.43 -12.73 -9.08
N ARG A 68 8.12 -11.52 -8.58
CA ARG A 68 9.13 -10.56 -8.11
C ARG A 68 9.72 -11.05 -6.79
N ARG A 69 11.03 -11.25 -6.75
CA ARG A 69 11.77 -11.67 -5.56
C ARG A 69 12.95 -10.74 -5.31
N PRO A 70 13.27 -10.41 -4.05
CA PRO A 70 14.50 -9.70 -3.72
C PRO A 70 15.72 -10.49 -4.20
N THR A 71 16.73 -9.78 -4.69
CA THR A 71 17.99 -10.37 -5.19
C THR A 71 19.00 -10.66 -4.09
N SER A 72 18.80 -10.12 -2.88
CA SER A 72 19.69 -10.33 -1.73
C SER A 72 19.13 -11.38 -0.75
N ILE A 73 19.92 -12.43 -0.53
CA ILE A 73 19.99 -13.19 0.74
C ILE A 73 21.37 -12.90 1.33
#